data_AF-A0AAV7YW29-F1
#
_entry.id   AF-A0AAV7YW29-F1
#
_cell.length_a   1.000
_cell.length_b   1.000
_cell.length_c   1.000
_cell.angle_alpha   90.00
_cell.angle_beta   90.00
_cell.angle_gamma   90.00
#
_symmetry.space_group_name_H-M   'P 1'
#
loop_
_entity.id
_entity.type
_entity.pdbx_description
1 polymer ?
#
loop_
_entity_poly.entity_id
_entity_poly.type
_entity_poly.pdbx_seq_one_letter_code
_entity_poly.pdbx_strand_id
1 'polypeptide(L)' 'MTEKELKLYNKKIEQTKEQLNKDNENVAEKSAKSIVEYTNSVEDPLSPSFDQDKNPWTKQPKKRNSKCGIL' A
#
# COMPACT_ATOMS: atom_id res chain seq x y z
N MET A 1 -12.65 6.80 -47.77
CA MET A 1 -13.36 7.24 -46.55
C MET A 1 -14.84 7.30 -46.85
N THR A 2 -15.54 6.25 -46.47
CA THR A 2 -16.98 6.11 -46.65
C THR A 2 -17.71 6.46 -45.36
N GLU A 3 -18.99 6.83 -45.48
CA GLU A 3 -19.84 7.20 -44.33
C GLU A 3 -19.96 6.07 -43.29
N LYS A 4 -19.79 4.81 -43.72
CA LYS A 4 -19.72 3.63 -42.84
C LYS A 4 -18.45 3.61 -41.99
N GLU A 5 -17.29 3.94 -42.58
CA GLU A 5 -16.01 4.01 -41.86
C GLU A 5 -16.05 5.13 -40.82
N LEU A 6 -16.64 6.28 -41.16
CA LEU A 6 -16.80 7.41 -40.25
C LEU A 6 -17.67 7.05 -39.04
N LYS A 7 -18.81 6.39 -39.25
CA LYS A 7 -19.67 5.91 -38.16
C LYS A 7 -18.98 4.89 -37.26
N LEU A 8 -18.20 3.98 -37.84
CA LEU A 8 -17.45 2.98 -37.06
C LEU A 8 -16.37 3.64 -36.20
N TYR A 9 -15.65 4.62 -36.72
CA TYR A 9 -14.65 5.37 -35.96
C TYR A 9 -15.27 6.19 -34.84
N ASN A 10 -16.37 6.90 -35.10
CA ASN A 10 -17.08 7.65 -34.06
C ASN A 10 -17.58 6.74 -32.95
N LYS A 11 -18.10 5.55 -33.30
CA LYS A 11 -18.51 4.55 -32.29
C LYS A 11 -17.32 4.08 -31.45
N LYS A 12 -16.16 3.81 -32.07
CA LYS A 12 -14.94 3.43 -31.34
C LYS A 12 -14.46 4.54 -30.40
N ILE A 13 -14.50 5.81 -30.86
CA ILE A 13 -14.11 6.96 -30.04
C ILE A 13 -14.99 7.06 -28.79
N GLU A 14 -16.31 6.92 -28.93
CA GLU A 14 -17.23 6.96 -27.79
C GLU A 14 -17.00 5.78 -26.83
N GLN A 15 -16.79 4.57 -27.36
CA GLN A 15 -16.44 3.40 -26.54
C GLN A 15 -15.13 3.60 -25.77
N THR A 16 -14.11 4.17 -26.42
CA THR A 16 -12.82 4.45 -25.76
C THR A 16 -12.96 5.53 -24.68
N LYS A 17 -13.73 6.59 -24.92
CA LYS A 17 -14.02 7.61 -23.90
C LYS A 17 -14.74 7.02 -22.69
N GLU A 18 -15.77 6.19 -22.92
CA GLU A 18 -16.52 5.56 -21.84
C GLU A 18 -15.64 4.63 -20.99
N GLN A 19 -14.75 3.87 -21.63
CA GLN A 19 -13.78 3.01 -20.95
C GLN A 19 -12.80 3.84 -20.10
N LEU A 20 -12.24 4.91 -20.66
CA LEU A 20 -11.32 5.81 -19.95
C LEU A 20 -11.96 6.44 -18.71
N ASN A 21 -13.24 6.82 -18.81
CA ASN A 21 -13.95 7.42 -17.69
C ASN A 21 -14.20 6.40 -16.55
N LYS A 22 -14.60 5.17 -16.91
CA LYS A 22 -14.79 4.08 -15.94
C LYS A 22 -13.49 3.68 -15.24
N ASP A 23 -12.38 3.67 -15.96
CA ASP A 23 -11.07 3.28 -15.40
C ASP A 23 -10.52 4.38 -14.47
N ASN A 24 -10.68 5.66 -14.83
CA ASN A 24 -10.26 6.77 -13.98
C ASN A 24 -11.05 6.85 -12.66
N GLU A 25 -12.38 6.70 -12.70
CA GLU A 25 -13.21 6.72 -11.50
C GLU A 25 -12.95 5.52 -10.58
N ASN A 26 -12.81 4.31 -11.15
CA ASN A 26 -12.57 3.12 -10.33
C ASN A 26 -11.17 3.07 -9.71
N VAL A 27 -10.13 3.51 -10.42
CA VAL A 27 -8.76 3.38 -9.93
C VAL A 27 -8.46 4.40 -8.84
N ALA A 28 -8.88 5.65 -8.99
CA ALA A 28 -8.56 6.68 -8.01
C ALA A 28 -9.22 6.41 -6.65
N GLU A 29 -10.50 6.08 -6.62
CA GLU A 29 -11.25 5.97 -5.36
C GLU A 29 -11.08 4.60 -4.70
N LYS A 30 -11.14 3.50 -5.46
CA LYS A 30 -11.04 2.15 -4.88
C LYS A 30 -9.61 1.81 -4.45
N SER A 31 -8.60 2.19 -5.24
CA SER A 31 -7.22 1.88 -4.88
C SER A 31 -6.77 2.72 -3.69
N ALA A 32 -7.10 4.01 -3.64
CA ALA A 32 -6.77 4.85 -2.49
C ALA A 32 -7.43 4.33 -1.20
N LYS A 33 -8.72 3.98 -1.25
CA LYS A 33 -9.44 3.43 -0.10
C LYS A 33 -8.83 2.10 0.37
N SER A 34 -8.50 1.20 -0.56
CA SER A 34 -7.88 -0.10 -0.25
C SER A 34 -6.50 0.06 0.39
N ILE A 35 -5.67 0.99 -0.10
CA ILE A 35 -4.34 1.27 0.47
C ILE A 35 -4.47 1.83 1.89
N VAL A 36 -5.40 2.77 2.10
CA VAL A 36 -5.64 3.36 3.43
C VAL A 36 -6.18 2.30 4.40
N GLU A 37 -7.09 1.44 3.97
CA GLU A 37 -7.64 0.37 4.80
C GLU A 37 -6.55 -0.64 5.21
N TYR A 38 -5.71 -1.07 4.26
CA TYR A 38 -4.61 -1.98 4.53
C TYR A 38 -3.59 -1.38 5.50
N THR A 39 -3.15 -0.14 5.26
CA THR A 39 -2.16 0.55 6.10
C THR A 39 -2.67 0.80 7.52
N ASN A 40 -3.97 1.03 7.71
CA ASN A 40 -4.56 1.16 9.06
C ASN A 40 -4.76 -0.18 9.77
N SER A 41 -4.84 -1.30 9.03
CA SER A 41 -5.07 -2.63 9.61
C SER A 41 -3.82 -3.33 10.15
N VAL A 42 -2.63 -2.85 9.76
CA VAL A 42 -1.34 -3.45 10.12
C VAL A 42 -0.58 -2.50 11.04
N GLU A 43 -0.19 -2.98 12.22
CA GLU A 43 0.71 -2.24 13.12
C GLU A 43 2.14 -2.31 12.55
N ASP A 44 2.68 -1.17 12.11
CA ASP A 44 4.03 -1.09 11.53
C ASP A 44 5.11 -1.11 12.64
N PRO A 45 5.96 -2.16 12.72
CA PRO A 45 7.00 -2.27 13.74
C PRO A 45 8.15 -1.27 13.56
N LEU A 46 8.26 -0.63 12.40
CA LEU A 46 9.21 0.45 12.13
C LEU A 46 8.60 1.84 12.38
N SER A 47 7.30 1.91 12.67
CA SER A 47 6.65 3.17 13.03
C SER A 47 7.22 3.72 14.35
N PRO A 48 7.42 5.04 14.47
CA PRO A 48 7.83 5.68 15.73
C PRO A 48 6.86 5.43 16.89
N SER A 49 5.60 5.11 16.60
CA SER A 49 4.57 4.82 17.61
C SER A 49 4.54 3.36 18.05
N PHE A 50 5.39 2.49 17.47
CA PHE A 50 5.41 1.08 17.81
C PHE A 50 5.92 0.85 19.24
N ASP A 51 5.19 0.01 19.97
CA ASP A 51 5.55 -0.38 21.33
C ASP A 51 6.88 -1.16 21.34
N GLN A 52 7.94 -0.51 21.84
CA GLN A 52 9.28 -1.07 21.90
C GLN A 52 9.41 -2.24 22.90
N ASP A 53 8.43 -2.44 23.79
CA ASP A 53 8.41 -3.59 24.69
C ASP A 53 8.04 -4.90 23.96
N LYS A 54 7.35 -4.77 22.81
CA LYS A 54 7.10 -5.89 21.88
C LYS A 54 8.34 -6.22 21.02
N ASN A 55 9.34 -5.35 20.95
CA ASN A 55 10.53 -5.58 20.16
C ASN A 55 11.44 -6.62 20.83
N PRO A 56 11.64 -7.82 20.26
CA PRO A 56 12.45 -8.87 20.90
C PRO A 56 13.94 -8.49 20.99
N TRP A 57 14.39 -7.48 20.24
CA TRP A 57 15.78 -7.01 20.23
C TRP A 57 16.09 -5.94 21.29
N THR A 58 15.08 -5.33 21.93
CA THR A 58 15.32 -4.34 23.01
C THR A 58 15.71 -5.01 24.32
N LYS A 59 15.32 -6.27 24.52
CA LYS A 59 15.74 -7.10 25.65
C LYS A 59 17.14 -7.64 25.43
N GLN A 60 18.15 -6.76 25.47
CA GLN A 60 19.53 -7.24 25.54
C GLN A 60 19.68 -8.16 26.76
N PRO A 61 20.35 -9.32 26.62
CA PRO A 61 20.68 -10.12 27.79
C PRO A 61 21.46 -9.22 28.74
N LYS A 62 20.92 -9.04 29.96
CA LYS A 62 21.58 -8.25 31.02
C LYS A 62 23.02 -8.73 31.08
N LYS A 63 23.98 -7.81 30.87
CA LYS A 63 25.41 -8.08 31.02
C LYS A 63 25.56 -8.93 32.29
N ARG A 64 26.05 -10.17 32.17
CA ARG A 64 26.53 -10.88 33.36
C ARG A 64 27.61 -9.96 33.89
N ASN A 65 27.36 -9.29 35.01
CA ASN A 65 28.42 -8.64 35.75
C ASN A 65 29.39 -9.76 36.11
N SER A 66 30.44 -9.91 35.30
CA SER A 66 31.53 -10.85 35.55
C SER A 66 32.19 -10.43 36.84
N LYS A 67 31.68 -10.95 37.97
CA LYS A 67 32.54 -11.19 39.12
C LYS A 67 33.46 -12.33 38.69
N CYS A 68 34.60 -11.98 38.11
CA CYS A 68 35.78 -12.83 38.18
C CYS A 68 35.99 -13.09 39.68
N GLY A 69 35.70 -14.31 40.12
CA GLY A 69 35.97 -14.73 41.50
C GLY A 69 37.46 -14.58 41.72
N ILE A 70 37.86 -13.62 42.54
CA ILE A 70 39.23 -13.59 43.06
C ILE A 70 39.29 -14.72 44.08
N LEU A 71 40.05 -15.77 43.68
CA LEU A 71 40.62 -16.91 44.42
C LEU A 71 39.83 -17.48 45.60
#